data_AF-A0A8J3FL22-F1
#
_entry.id   AF-A0A8J3FL22-F1
#
_cell.length_a   1.000
_cell.length_b   1.000
_cell.length_c   1.000
_cell.angle_alpha   90.00
_cell.angle_beta   90.00
_cell.angle_gamma   90.00
#
_symmetry.space_group_name_H-M   'P 1'
#
loop_
_entity.id
_entity.type
_entity.pdbx_description
1 polymer ?
#
loop_
_entity_poly.entity_id
_entity_poly.type
_entity_poly.pdbx_seq_one_letter_code
_entity_poly.pdbx_strand_id
1 'polypeptide(L)'
;MKAEGDRNLDTAREQDRQWRGASRRPAEVIAPARCAHLRVDPRGYPIIAVIPQHPGREDYGSLSEQRKLVLATFDLCAVCATPLRDELRWQVTFDDELQHMGEQPRFSEAPVHEVCALYAAQVCPFVSSPYARLGDPMRKGQRRPDTLVIAGFDRTAEVVGHDSELQVGEGILMFEMAGLGRTHRLVGADDARAAYEAALGDDAPMVLDDAERRLIDILCAPTPEGEDAGGVMAGAAWLIGAAFCPQIRRVQAMKRFAQARDDFYFQVAANALLQPDLMQDWESIDDPCIAAASSWLRTRQRLPAVLEQWQRDGARRVRDVNGRRPRIATTAGAPPRDDAAIRRRKAAEAALRKGRRKKR
;
A
#
# COMPACT_ATOMS: atom_id res chain seq x y z
N MET A 1 2.19 -48.10 20.05
CA MET A 1 1.56 -46.77 20.27
C MET A 1 2.47 -45.73 20.93
N LYS A 2 3.30 -46.01 21.95
CA LYS A 2 4.22 -44.97 22.50
C LYS A 2 5.37 -44.56 21.56
N ALA A 3 5.95 -45.50 20.80
CA ALA A 3 7.08 -45.24 19.88
C ALA A 3 6.72 -44.47 18.59
N GLU A 4 5.44 -44.13 18.40
CA GLU A 4 4.94 -43.37 17.25
C GLU A 4 4.67 -41.90 17.64
N GLY A 5 4.36 -41.65 18.92
CA GLY A 5 4.25 -40.30 19.50
C GLY A 5 5.60 -39.60 19.68
N ASP A 6 6.64 -40.33 20.10
CA ASP A 6 7.98 -39.73 20.29
C ASP A 6 8.64 -39.35 18.96
N ARG A 7 8.44 -40.14 17.89
CA ARG A 7 8.93 -39.79 16.55
C ARG A 7 8.31 -38.50 16.01
N ASN A 8 7.02 -38.27 16.24
CA ASN A 8 6.34 -37.05 15.80
C ASN A 8 6.81 -35.79 16.55
N LEU A 9 7.26 -35.91 17.80
CA LEU A 9 7.76 -34.79 18.59
C LEU A 9 9.17 -34.37 18.20
N ASP A 10 10.02 -35.31 17.80
CA ASP A 10 11.36 -34.99 17.31
C ASP A 10 11.31 -34.34 15.92
N THR A 11 10.47 -34.83 14.99
CA THR A 11 10.28 -34.17 13.68
C THR A 11 9.75 -32.75 13.82
N ALA A 12 8.79 -32.52 14.74
CA ALA A 12 8.26 -31.18 15.00
C ALA A 12 9.29 -30.23 15.60
N ARG A 13 10.20 -30.72 16.47
CA ARG A 13 11.30 -29.93 17.05
C ARG A 13 12.41 -29.64 16.04
N GLU A 14 12.65 -30.55 15.10
CA GLU A 14 13.63 -30.38 14.03
C GLU A 14 13.12 -29.38 12.97
N GLN A 15 11.83 -29.46 12.60
CA GLN A 15 11.15 -28.47 11.75
C GLN A 15 11.08 -27.08 12.42
N ASP A 16 10.79 -27.03 13.73
CA ASP A 16 10.82 -25.77 14.50
C ASP A 16 12.24 -25.18 14.57
N ARG A 17 13.30 -26.01 14.62
CA ARG A 17 14.69 -25.53 14.49
C ARG A 17 15.01 -25.01 13.08
N GLN A 18 14.54 -25.70 12.04
CA GLN A 18 14.72 -25.30 10.65
C GLN A 18 14.08 -23.92 10.38
N TRP A 19 12.93 -23.63 10.99
CA TRP A 19 12.25 -22.33 10.84
C TRP A 19 12.67 -21.26 11.86
N ARG A 20 13.09 -21.63 13.07
CA ARG A 20 13.67 -20.65 14.03
C ARG A 20 14.97 -20.03 13.53
N GLY A 21 15.66 -20.66 12.58
CA GLY A 21 16.80 -20.10 11.84
C GLY A 21 16.43 -19.38 10.53
N ALA A 22 15.16 -19.36 10.12
CA ALA A 22 14.76 -18.98 8.76
C ALA A 22 14.60 -17.46 8.53
N SER A 23 14.19 -16.69 9.53
CA SER A 23 14.14 -15.23 9.38
C SER A 23 15.53 -14.66 9.60
N ARG A 24 16.21 -14.40 8.48
CA ARG A 24 17.49 -13.69 8.48
C ARG A 24 17.28 -12.27 8.95
N ARG A 25 18.25 -11.73 9.68
CA ARG A 25 18.22 -10.32 10.04
C ARG A 25 18.38 -9.51 8.75
N PRO A 26 17.76 -8.33 8.63
CA PRO A 26 17.93 -7.48 7.45
C PRO A 26 19.39 -7.18 7.13
N ALA A 27 20.22 -6.97 8.15
CA ALA A 27 21.65 -6.73 7.98
C ALA A 27 22.42 -7.91 7.36
N GLU A 28 21.84 -9.11 7.34
CA GLU A 28 22.45 -10.32 6.77
C GLU A 28 22.03 -10.54 5.30
N VAL A 29 21.02 -9.82 4.81
CA VAL A 29 20.49 -9.94 3.45
C VAL A 29 20.72 -8.62 2.74
N ILE A 30 21.43 -8.66 1.61
CA ILE A 30 21.61 -7.47 0.77
C ILE A 30 20.22 -6.98 0.37
N ALA A 31 19.87 -5.73 0.66
CA ALA A 31 18.60 -5.18 0.22
C ALA A 31 18.62 -4.92 -1.30
N PRO A 32 17.47 -5.02 -2.00
CA PRO A 32 17.38 -4.67 -3.42
C PRO A 32 17.90 -3.23 -3.64
N ALA A 33 18.62 -2.99 -4.74
CA ALA A 33 19.12 -1.68 -5.14
C ALA A 33 17.99 -0.64 -5.22
N ARG A 34 16.78 -1.06 -5.63
CA ARG A 34 15.57 -0.23 -5.67
C ARG A 34 15.14 0.27 -4.29
N CYS A 35 15.54 -0.38 -3.21
CA CYS A 35 15.26 0.04 -1.84
C CYS A 35 16.28 1.03 -1.28
N ALA A 36 17.34 1.39 -2.02
CA ALA A 36 18.46 2.19 -1.50
C ALA A 36 18.06 3.62 -1.04
N HIS A 37 16.96 4.17 -1.56
CA HIS A 37 16.44 5.48 -1.17
C HIS A 37 15.56 5.42 0.09
N LEU A 38 15.17 4.23 0.54
CA LEU A 38 14.33 4.08 1.72
C LEU A 38 15.13 4.39 2.97
N ARG A 39 14.48 5.05 3.92
CA ARG A 39 14.97 5.14 5.29
C ARG A 39 15.09 3.74 5.89
N VAL A 40 16.02 3.59 6.82
CA VAL A 40 16.26 2.34 7.55
C VAL A 40 15.93 2.56 9.03
N ASP A 41 15.20 1.65 9.63
CA ASP A 41 14.89 1.68 11.06
C ASP A 41 16.11 1.26 11.92
N PRO A 42 16.09 1.48 13.25
CA PRO A 42 17.22 1.12 14.12
C PRO A 42 17.59 -0.38 14.15
N ARG A 43 16.72 -1.27 13.63
CA ARG A 43 16.96 -2.71 13.55
C ARG A 43 17.60 -3.12 12.20
N GLY A 44 17.71 -2.17 11.26
CA GLY A 44 18.25 -2.40 9.92
C GLY A 44 17.18 -2.70 8.86
N TYR A 45 15.88 -2.63 9.18
CA TYR A 45 14.83 -2.84 8.17
C TYR A 45 14.64 -1.57 7.34
N PRO A 46 14.61 -1.66 6.00
CA PRO A 46 14.05 -0.59 5.18
C PRO A 46 12.60 -0.31 5.62
N ILE A 47 12.25 0.97 5.79
CA ILE A 47 10.88 1.38 6.13
C ILE A 47 10.08 1.39 4.83
N ILE A 48 9.49 0.23 4.52
CA ILE A 48 8.85 -0.02 3.24
C ILE A 48 7.68 0.95 2.95
N ALA A 49 7.40 1.14 1.67
CA ALA A 49 6.53 2.19 1.17
C ALA A 49 5.09 2.14 1.69
N VAL A 50 4.56 0.99 2.08
CA VAL A 50 3.20 0.89 2.65
C VAL A 50 3.14 1.22 4.16
N ILE A 51 4.28 1.25 4.85
CA ILE A 51 4.36 1.55 6.28
C ILE A 51 4.39 3.07 6.52
N PRO A 52 3.62 3.58 7.51
CA PRO A 52 3.69 4.99 7.90
C PRO A 52 5.12 5.44 8.24
N GLN A 53 5.51 6.61 7.75
CA GLN A 53 6.90 7.12 7.86
C GLN A 53 7.14 7.93 9.15
N HIS A 54 6.37 7.69 10.21
CA HIS A 54 6.54 8.38 11.49
C HIS A 54 7.85 7.95 12.17
N PRO A 55 8.81 8.87 12.41
CA PRO A 55 10.10 8.50 12.99
C PRO A 55 9.97 7.82 14.36
N GLY A 56 10.58 6.64 14.51
CA GLY A 56 10.60 5.86 15.75
C GLY A 56 9.27 5.22 16.12
N ARG A 57 8.31 5.16 15.18
CA ARG A 57 6.99 4.53 15.34
C ARG A 57 6.64 3.63 14.17
N GLU A 58 7.66 3.07 13.53
CA GLU A 58 7.53 2.16 12.41
C GLU A 58 6.82 0.87 12.87
N ASP A 59 5.62 0.63 12.35
CA ASP A 59 4.79 -0.54 12.68
C ASP A 59 4.60 -1.44 11.45
N TYR A 60 5.50 -2.40 11.29
CA TYR A 60 5.47 -3.38 10.19
C TYR A 60 4.32 -4.40 10.32
N GLY A 61 3.59 -4.40 11.44
CA GLY A 61 2.43 -5.26 11.64
C GLY A 61 1.11 -4.65 11.16
N SER A 62 1.12 -3.39 10.69
CA SER A 62 -0.07 -2.67 10.22
C SER A 62 0.23 -1.90 8.95
N LEU A 63 -0.51 -2.24 7.88
CA LEU A 63 -0.39 -1.57 6.59
C LEU A 63 -1.30 -0.35 6.55
N SER A 64 -0.82 0.77 6.00
CA SER A 64 -1.61 2.01 5.92
C SER A 64 -2.52 2.01 4.70
N GLU A 65 -3.83 2.00 4.91
CA GLU A 65 -4.83 2.15 3.83
C GLU A 65 -4.68 3.47 3.06
N GLN A 66 -4.19 4.54 3.72
CA GLN A 66 -3.86 5.80 3.04
C GLN A 66 -2.72 5.62 2.05
N ARG A 67 -1.69 4.87 2.44
CA ARG A 67 -0.53 4.61 1.59
C ARG A 67 -0.89 3.63 0.48
N LYS A 68 -1.69 2.61 0.74
CA LYS A 68 -2.24 1.72 -0.29
C LYS A 68 -2.99 2.50 -1.39
N LEU A 69 -3.79 3.50 -1.02
CA LEU A 69 -4.47 4.35 -2.00
C LEU A 69 -3.47 5.11 -2.87
N VAL A 70 -2.44 5.69 -2.28
CA VAL A 70 -1.35 6.39 -3.01
C VAL A 70 -0.65 5.42 -3.96
N LEU A 71 -0.22 4.26 -3.46
CA LEU A 71 0.47 3.23 -4.25
C LEU A 71 -0.39 2.75 -5.43
N ALA A 72 -1.69 2.54 -5.22
CA ALA A 72 -2.64 2.18 -6.28
C ALA A 72 -2.81 3.30 -7.32
N THR A 73 -2.89 4.56 -6.86
CA THR A 73 -3.10 5.73 -7.72
C THR A 73 -1.94 5.91 -8.69
N PHE A 74 -0.72 5.73 -8.21
CA PHE A 74 0.51 5.97 -8.97
C PHE A 74 1.17 4.68 -9.51
N ASP A 75 0.55 3.52 -9.30
CA ASP A 75 1.05 2.17 -9.68
C ASP A 75 2.48 1.91 -9.20
N LEU A 76 2.65 2.04 -7.89
CA LEU A 76 3.95 1.94 -7.20
C LEU A 76 4.05 0.65 -6.39
N CYS A 77 5.26 0.11 -6.30
CA CYS A 77 5.55 -1.03 -5.45
C CYS A 77 5.33 -0.71 -3.96
N ALA A 78 4.60 -1.57 -3.26
CA ALA A 78 4.32 -1.41 -1.83
C ALA A 78 5.55 -1.54 -0.91
N VAL A 79 6.67 -2.04 -1.45
CA VAL A 79 7.94 -2.16 -0.73
C VAL A 79 8.85 -0.97 -1.00
N CYS A 80 9.21 -0.75 -2.26
CA CYS A 80 10.22 0.24 -2.63
C CYS A 80 9.65 1.57 -3.15
N ALA A 81 8.34 1.76 -3.23
CA ALA A 81 7.69 2.95 -3.80
C ALA A 81 8.02 3.27 -5.28
N THR A 82 8.92 2.54 -5.94
CA THR A 82 9.21 2.78 -7.35
C THR A 82 8.09 2.24 -8.26
N PRO A 83 7.88 2.82 -9.45
CA PRO A 83 6.81 2.39 -10.36
C PRO A 83 6.92 0.92 -10.78
N LEU A 84 5.78 0.25 -10.93
CA LEU A 84 5.73 -1.15 -11.37
C LEU A 84 5.95 -1.29 -12.89
N ARG A 85 5.58 -0.27 -13.68
CA ARG A 85 5.77 -0.21 -15.14
C ARG A 85 5.20 -1.45 -15.84
N ASP A 86 5.98 -2.12 -16.69
CA ASP A 86 5.58 -3.32 -17.41
C ASP A 86 5.95 -4.62 -16.65
N GLU A 87 6.50 -4.53 -15.44
CA GLU A 87 6.84 -5.70 -14.63
C GLU A 87 5.58 -6.36 -14.05
N LEU A 88 5.64 -7.67 -13.77
CA LEU A 88 4.54 -8.33 -13.08
C LEU A 88 4.31 -7.71 -11.69
N ARG A 89 3.04 -7.66 -11.29
CA ARG A 89 2.57 -7.22 -9.98
C ARG A 89 2.56 -8.44 -9.07
N TRP A 90 3.56 -8.56 -8.20
CA TRP A 90 3.69 -9.71 -7.33
C TRP A 90 2.86 -9.56 -6.06
N GLN A 91 2.22 -10.66 -5.67
CA GLN A 91 1.45 -10.79 -4.44
C GLN A 91 1.91 -12.00 -3.66
N VAL A 92 1.87 -11.89 -2.34
CA VAL A 92 2.20 -12.97 -1.41
C VAL A 92 0.92 -13.66 -0.98
N THR A 93 0.90 -14.98 -1.02
CA THR A 93 -0.19 -15.81 -0.49
C THR A 93 0.34 -17.09 0.15
N PHE A 94 -0.48 -17.69 0.99
CA PHE A 94 -0.21 -19.00 1.61
C PHE A 94 -1.14 -20.08 1.03
N ASP A 95 -1.91 -19.73 0.01
CA ASP A 95 -2.72 -20.65 -0.78
C ASP A 95 -1.89 -21.17 -1.96
N ASP A 96 -1.63 -22.47 -1.98
CA ASP A 96 -0.87 -23.13 -3.06
C ASP A 96 -1.75 -23.56 -4.24
N GLU A 97 -3.05 -23.30 -4.18
CA GLU A 97 -4.03 -23.57 -5.22
C GLU A 97 -4.62 -22.26 -5.76
N LEU A 98 -3.77 -21.40 -6.33
CA LEU A 98 -4.16 -20.09 -6.88
C LEU A 98 -5.38 -20.15 -7.82
N GLN A 99 -5.57 -21.25 -8.55
CA GLN A 99 -6.75 -21.47 -9.39
C GLN A 99 -8.08 -21.45 -8.62
N HIS A 100 -8.07 -21.77 -7.32
CA HIS A 100 -9.25 -21.72 -6.46
C HIS A 100 -9.62 -20.30 -6.05
N MET A 101 -8.73 -19.33 -6.24
CA MET A 101 -8.99 -17.92 -5.94
C MET A 101 -9.78 -17.20 -7.06
N GLY A 102 -10.12 -17.91 -8.15
CA GLY A 102 -10.88 -17.38 -9.28
C GLY A 102 -10.02 -16.66 -10.34
N GLU A 103 -10.67 -16.17 -11.40
CA GLU A 103 -9.96 -15.50 -12.52
C GLU A 103 -9.33 -14.16 -12.12
N GLN A 104 -9.87 -13.51 -11.08
CA GLN A 104 -9.39 -12.22 -10.57
C GLN A 104 -9.20 -12.29 -9.05
N PRO A 105 -8.13 -12.97 -8.57
CA PRO A 105 -7.89 -13.13 -7.15
C PRO A 105 -7.73 -11.78 -6.44
N ARG A 106 -8.27 -11.69 -5.23
CA ARG A 106 -8.26 -10.47 -4.40
C ARG A 106 -7.22 -10.55 -3.31
N PHE A 107 -6.44 -9.48 -3.18
CA PHE A 107 -5.43 -9.34 -2.13
C PHE A 107 -5.69 -8.08 -1.32
N SER A 108 -5.42 -8.16 -0.01
CA SER A 108 -5.51 -6.99 0.87
C SER A 108 -4.25 -6.12 0.84
N GLU A 109 -3.18 -6.59 0.20
CA GLU A 109 -1.90 -5.88 0.08
C GLU A 109 -1.75 -5.28 -1.32
N ALA A 110 -1.10 -4.12 -1.39
CA ALA A 110 -0.73 -3.51 -2.66
C ALA A 110 0.41 -4.33 -3.32
N PRO A 111 0.43 -4.42 -4.65
CA PRO A 111 1.41 -5.24 -5.35
C PRO A 111 2.85 -4.75 -5.18
N VAL A 112 3.80 -5.64 -5.43
CA VAL A 112 5.23 -5.37 -5.33
C VAL A 112 6.00 -5.87 -6.55
N HIS A 113 7.26 -5.42 -6.73
CA HIS A 113 8.19 -6.06 -7.65
C HIS A 113 8.59 -7.45 -7.15
N GLU A 114 9.03 -8.31 -8.08
CA GLU A 114 9.46 -9.68 -7.77
C GLU A 114 10.53 -9.72 -6.68
N VAL A 115 11.63 -8.99 -6.91
CA VAL A 115 12.78 -8.93 -6.01
C VAL A 115 12.38 -8.38 -4.63
N CYS A 116 11.39 -7.49 -4.57
CA CYS A 116 10.88 -6.95 -3.32
C CYS A 116 10.05 -7.99 -2.55
N ALA A 117 9.22 -8.78 -3.24
CA ALA A 117 8.48 -9.88 -2.62
C ALA A 117 9.41 -10.95 -2.05
N LEU A 118 10.42 -11.35 -2.83
CA LEU A 118 11.41 -12.35 -2.45
C LEU A 118 12.33 -11.86 -1.32
N TYR A 119 12.68 -10.57 -1.31
CA TYR A 119 13.36 -9.95 -0.17
C TYR A 119 12.51 -10.06 1.10
N ALA A 120 11.23 -9.67 1.02
CA ALA A 120 10.30 -9.77 2.14
C ALA A 120 10.15 -11.23 2.62
N ALA A 121 10.15 -12.20 1.70
CA ALA A 121 10.11 -13.63 2.02
C ALA A 121 11.30 -14.15 2.84
N GLN A 122 12.42 -13.42 2.87
CA GLN A 122 13.55 -13.74 3.74
C GLN A 122 13.53 -12.96 5.05
N VAL A 123 13.29 -11.64 4.99
CA VAL A 123 13.52 -10.77 6.15
C VAL A 123 12.26 -10.47 6.95
N CYS A 124 11.08 -10.43 6.33
CA CYS A 124 9.85 -10.04 7.02
C CYS A 124 9.33 -11.21 7.85
N PRO A 125 9.26 -11.11 9.19
CA PRO A 125 8.82 -12.23 10.01
C PRO A 125 7.41 -12.72 9.65
N PHE A 126 6.50 -11.80 9.30
CA PHE A 126 5.11 -12.13 8.92
C PHE A 126 5.01 -12.94 7.62
N VAL A 127 6.04 -12.86 6.76
CA VAL A 127 6.10 -13.60 5.49
C VAL A 127 7.01 -14.81 5.64
N SER A 128 8.17 -14.69 6.28
CA SER A 128 9.21 -15.71 6.32
C SER A 128 9.05 -16.73 7.46
N SER A 129 8.21 -16.49 8.47
CA SER A 129 8.03 -17.44 9.58
C SER A 129 6.61 -17.99 9.68
N PRO A 130 6.41 -19.33 9.63
CA PRO A 130 5.12 -19.98 9.88
C PRO A 130 4.53 -19.72 11.27
N TYR A 131 5.37 -19.28 12.19
CA TYR A 131 5.05 -19.04 13.59
C TYR A 131 4.93 -17.56 13.93
N ALA A 132 5.10 -16.67 12.95
CA ALA A 132 4.90 -15.25 13.19
C ALA A 132 3.48 -15.01 13.68
N ARG A 133 3.37 -14.25 14.78
CA ARG A 133 2.06 -13.91 15.35
C ARG A 133 1.27 -13.10 14.32
N LEU A 134 0.20 -13.69 13.80
CA LEU A 134 -0.83 -12.93 13.10
C LEU A 134 -1.45 -11.95 14.13
N GLY A 135 -1.40 -10.66 13.81
CA GLY A 135 -1.58 -9.57 14.78
C GLY A 135 -2.99 -9.43 15.36
N ASP A 136 -3.98 -10.17 14.83
CA ASP A 136 -5.35 -10.12 15.30
C ASP A 136 -5.64 -11.20 16.37
N PRO A 137 -6.61 -10.94 17.28
CA PRO A 137 -6.99 -11.89 18.32
C PRO A 137 -7.48 -13.24 17.81
N MET A 138 -8.09 -13.30 16.61
CA MET A 138 -8.70 -14.52 16.08
C MET A 138 -7.66 -15.53 15.62
N ARG A 139 -6.53 -15.07 15.09
CA ARG A 139 -5.45 -15.90 14.56
C ARG A 139 -4.26 -16.03 15.51
N LYS A 140 -4.35 -15.47 16.72
CA LYS A 140 -3.29 -15.54 17.72
C LYS A 140 -2.95 -17.01 18.05
N GLY A 141 -1.71 -17.40 17.74
CA GLY A 141 -1.20 -18.76 18.02
C GLY A 141 -1.51 -19.78 16.93
N GLN A 142 -2.22 -19.40 15.86
CA GLN A 142 -2.34 -20.23 14.68
C GLN A 142 -0.99 -20.30 13.94
N ARG A 143 -0.70 -21.47 13.38
CA ARG A 143 0.44 -21.71 12.50
C ARG A 143 -0.06 -21.58 11.06
N ARG A 144 0.60 -20.74 10.24
CA ARG A 144 0.30 -20.66 8.80
C ARG A 144 0.90 -21.87 8.06
N PRO A 145 0.45 -22.19 6.84
CA PRO A 145 1.11 -23.17 5.99
C PRO A 145 2.60 -22.88 5.84
N ASP A 146 3.41 -23.94 5.77
CA ASP A 146 4.86 -23.82 5.58
C ASP A 146 5.20 -23.33 4.16
N THR A 147 4.39 -23.73 3.18
CA THR A 147 4.50 -23.26 1.80
C THR A 147 4.09 -21.80 1.69
N LEU A 148 4.99 -20.99 1.13
CA LEU A 148 4.76 -19.62 0.72
C LEU A 148 4.66 -19.58 -0.81
N VAL A 149 3.61 -18.96 -1.32
CA VAL A 149 3.45 -18.72 -2.76
C VAL A 149 3.57 -17.24 -3.04
N ILE A 150 4.40 -16.88 -4.03
CA ILE A 150 4.48 -15.53 -4.56
C ILE A 150 4.01 -15.59 -6.01
N ALA A 151 2.93 -14.88 -6.33
CA ALA A 151 2.28 -14.93 -7.63
C ALA A 151 2.42 -13.58 -8.34
N GLY A 152 2.93 -13.60 -9.58
CA GLY A 152 3.09 -12.44 -10.43
C GLY A 152 1.93 -12.33 -11.42
N PHE A 153 1.32 -11.15 -11.47
CA PHE A 153 0.17 -10.84 -12.33
C PHE A 153 0.50 -9.74 -13.33
N ASP A 154 -0.04 -9.79 -14.53
CA ASP A 154 0.20 -8.78 -15.57
C ASP A 154 -0.22 -7.38 -15.11
N ARG A 155 -1.32 -7.29 -14.34
CA ARG A 155 -1.86 -6.02 -13.86
C ARG A 155 -2.73 -6.14 -12.61
N THR A 156 -2.91 -5.02 -11.93
CA THR A 156 -4.05 -4.80 -11.03
C THR A 156 -5.27 -4.43 -11.88
N ALA A 157 -6.29 -5.28 -11.86
CA ALA A 157 -7.52 -5.11 -12.63
C ALA A 157 -8.45 -4.08 -11.99
N GLU A 158 -8.61 -4.14 -10.67
CA GLU A 158 -9.45 -3.21 -9.92
C GLU A 158 -8.87 -2.99 -8.53
N VAL A 159 -9.14 -1.81 -7.96
CA VAL A 159 -8.94 -1.52 -6.56
C VAL A 159 -10.23 -0.96 -5.99
N VAL A 160 -10.70 -1.56 -4.90
CA VAL A 160 -12.04 -1.32 -4.33
C VAL A 160 -12.00 -1.27 -2.81
N GLY A 161 -12.82 -0.42 -2.21
CA GLY A 161 -13.08 -0.46 -0.77
C GLY A 161 -13.94 -1.68 -0.39
N HIS A 162 -13.51 -2.45 0.58
CA HIS A 162 -14.16 -3.68 1.04
C HIS A 162 -14.25 -3.69 2.57
N ASP A 163 -15.25 -4.36 3.13
CA ASP A 163 -15.31 -4.58 4.58
C ASP A 163 -14.27 -5.62 5.00
N SER A 164 -13.48 -5.33 6.02
CA SER A 164 -12.43 -6.23 6.50
C SER A 164 -13.05 -7.48 7.13
N GLU A 165 -12.68 -8.66 6.62
CA GLU A 165 -13.08 -9.94 7.20
C GLU A 165 -12.41 -10.20 8.56
N LEU A 166 -11.29 -9.53 8.82
CA LEU A 166 -10.49 -9.67 10.04
C LEU A 166 -10.86 -8.64 11.11
N GLN A 167 -11.33 -7.46 10.68
CA GLN A 167 -11.60 -6.32 11.56
C GLN A 167 -13.04 -5.84 11.36
N VAL A 168 -13.95 -6.41 12.16
CA VAL A 168 -15.39 -6.11 12.06
C VAL A 168 -15.63 -4.60 12.11
N GLY A 169 -16.31 -4.08 11.08
CA GLY A 169 -16.68 -2.67 10.95
C GLY A 169 -15.56 -1.76 10.45
N GLU A 170 -14.39 -2.29 10.09
CA GLU A 170 -13.33 -1.55 9.41
C GLU A 170 -13.35 -1.87 7.92
N GLY A 171 -13.33 -0.85 7.07
CA GLY A 171 -13.14 -1.02 5.62
C GLY A 171 -11.67 -0.87 5.23
N ILE A 172 -11.22 -1.72 4.31
CA ILE A 172 -9.86 -1.79 3.74
C ILE A 172 -9.91 -1.70 2.21
N LEU A 173 -8.76 -1.44 1.58
CA LEU A 173 -8.59 -1.57 0.14
C LEU A 173 -8.25 -3.01 -0.23
N MET A 174 -8.92 -3.52 -1.26
CA MET A 174 -8.63 -4.79 -1.90
C MET A 174 -8.17 -4.55 -3.33
N PHE A 175 -7.21 -5.36 -3.76
CA PHE A 175 -6.57 -5.33 -5.07
C PHE A 175 -6.97 -6.59 -5.82
N GLU A 176 -7.76 -6.44 -6.88
CA GLU A 176 -8.07 -7.53 -7.80
C GLU A 176 -6.96 -7.62 -8.84
N MET A 177 -6.38 -8.80 -9.00
CA MET A 177 -5.27 -9.02 -9.92
C MET A 177 -5.74 -9.78 -11.15
N ALA A 178 -5.12 -9.58 -12.32
CA ALA A 178 -5.47 -10.30 -13.53
C ALA A 178 -4.22 -10.67 -14.34
N GLY A 179 -4.35 -11.75 -15.12
CA GLY A 179 -3.27 -12.28 -15.96
C GLY A 179 -2.19 -12.92 -15.10
N LEU A 180 -2.51 -14.06 -14.46
CA LEU A 180 -1.51 -14.82 -13.71
C LEU A 180 -0.39 -15.26 -14.68
N GLY A 181 0.82 -14.77 -14.45
CA GLY A 181 1.98 -15.03 -15.29
C GLY A 181 2.88 -16.11 -14.71
N ARG A 182 3.57 -15.79 -13.61
CA ARG A 182 4.59 -16.65 -12.99
C ARG A 182 4.33 -16.81 -11.50
N THR A 183 4.78 -17.92 -10.93
CA THR A 183 4.69 -18.19 -9.50
C THR A 183 6.03 -18.67 -8.94
N HIS A 184 6.27 -18.35 -7.68
CA HIS A 184 7.29 -18.97 -6.83
C HIS A 184 6.58 -19.79 -5.77
N ARG A 185 6.96 -21.05 -5.63
CA ARG A 185 6.51 -21.90 -4.53
C ARG A 185 7.70 -22.20 -3.64
N LEU A 186 7.69 -21.62 -2.44
CA LEU A 186 8.79 -21.63 -1.50
C LEU A 186 8.39 -22.48 -0.29
N VAL A 187 8.97 -23.66 -0.14
CA VAL A 187 8.65 -24.61 0.95
C VAL A 187 9.51 -24.34 2.18
N GLY A 188 10.63 -23.64 2.02
CA GLY A 188 11.52 -23.26 3.12
C GLY A 188 12.40 -22.05 2.83
N ALA A 189 13.24 -21.72 3.81
CA ALA A 189 14.16 -20.58 3.73
C ALA A 189 15.18 -20.69 2.58
N ASP A 190 15.62 -21.91 2.25
CA ASP A 190 16.57 -22.15 1.16
C ASP A 190 15.96 -21.85 -0.20
N ASP A 191 14.69 -22.21 -0.42
CA ASP A 191 13.97 -21.86 -1.66
C ASP A 191 13.85 -20.35 -1.81
N ALA A 192 13.46 -19.66 -0.71
CA ALA A 192 13.34 -18.21 -0.71
C ALA A 192 14.68 -17.52 -0.99
N ARG A 193 15.78 -18.04 -0.44
CA ARG A 193 17.13 -17.54 -0.68
C ARG A 193 17.54 -17.75 -2.14
N ALA A 194 17.39 -18.96 -2.68
CA ALA A 194 17.79 -19.27 -4.05
C ALA A 194 17.00 -18.43 -5.07
N ALA A 195 15.69 -18.32 -4.89
CA ALA A 195 14.84 -17.48 -5.73
C ALA A 195 15.23 -16.00 -5.62
N TYR A 196 15.54 -15.52 -4.42
CA TYR A 196 15.99 -14.14 -4.22
C TYR A 196 17.34 -13.85 -4.85
N GLU A 197 18.34 -14.72 -4.67
CA GLU A 197 19.67 -14.55 -5.25
C GLU A 197 19.60 -14.46 -6.78
N ALA A 198 18.73 -15.27 -7.41
CA ALA A 198 18.46 -15.17 -8.84
C ALA A 198 17.84 -13.81 -9.21
N ALA A 199 16.78 -13.38 -8.51
CA ALA A 199 16.12 -12.10 -8.79
C ALA A 199 17.01 -10.87 -8.49
N LEU A 200 17.90 -10.97 -7.50
CA LEU A 200 18.83 -9.91 -7.13
C LEU A 200 19.93 -9.72 -8.19
N GLY A 201 20.33 -10.79 -8.90
CA GLY A 201 21.29 -10.70 -10.00
C GLY A 201 20.82 -9.81 -11.15
N ASP A 202 19.51 -9.71 -11.35
CA ASP A 202 18.87 -8.86 -12.35
C ASP A 202 18.43 -7.50 -11.79
N ASP A 203 18.61 -7.25 -10.48
CA ASP A 203 18.16 -6.01 -9.86
C ASP A 203 19.09 -4.85 -10.15
N ALA A 204 18.49 -3.74 -10.58
CA ALA A 204 19.19 -2.51 -10.92
C ALA A 204 18.43 -1.30 -10.38
N PRO A 205 19.13 -0.20 -10.04
CA PRO A 205 18.48 1.07 -9.74
C PRO A 205 17.56 1.49 -10.88
N MET A 206 16.32 1.83 -10.55
CA MET A 206 15.36 2.30 -11.55
C MET A 206 15.69 3.75 -11.93
N VAL A 207 15.74 4.03 -13.23
CA VAL A 207 15.81 5.41 -13.74
C VAL A 207 14.44 6.05 -13.56
N LEU A 208 14.34 7.03 -12.66
CA LEU A 208 13.12 7.80 -12.38
C LEU A 208 13.21 9.18 -13.03
N ASP A 209 12.11 9.64 -13.63
CA ASP A 209 11.99 11.04 -14.03
C ASP A 209 11.78 11.96 -12.82
N ASP A 210 11.82 13.28 -13.05
CA ASP A 210 11.75 14.27 -11.97
C ASP A 210 10.44 14.23 -11.19
N ALA A 211 9.31 13.95 -11.85
CA ALA A 211 8.01 13.89 -11.20
C ALA A 211 7.86 12.61 -10.37
N GLU A 212 8.31 11.47 -10.90
CA GLU A 212 8.38 10.20 -10.17
C GLU A 212 9.29 10.31 -8.93
N ARG A 213 10.49 10.87 -9.11
CA ARG A 213 11.44 11.09 -8.01
C ARG A 213 10.85 11.95 -6.92
N ARG A 214 10.23 13.08 -7.27
CA ARG A 214 9.60 13.98 -6.31
C ARG A 214 8.47 13.31 -5.52
N LEU A 215 7.63 12.53 -6.19
CA LEU A 215 6.58 11.76 -5.52
C LEU A 215 7.16 10.76 -4.51
N ILE A 216 8.19 10.02 -4.91
CA ILE A 216 8.83 8.99 -4.08
C ILE A 216 9.53 9.61 -2.89
N ASP A 217 10.29 10.69 -3.10
CA ASP A 217 10.99 11.39 -2.03
C ASP A 217 10.03 11.89 -0.96
N ILE A 218 8.88 12.45 -1.36
CA ILE A 218 7.83 12.87 -0.42
C ILE A 218 7.22 11.66 0.26
N LEU A 219 6.83 10.62 -0.49
CA LEU A 219 6.15 9.45 0.07
C LEU A 219 7.01 8.69 1.09
N CYS A 220 8.32 8.60 0.85
CA CYS A 220 9.29 7.84 1.65
C CYS A 220 9.98 8.66 2.75
N ALA A 221 9.66 9.95 2.88
CA ALA A 221 10.14 10.80 3.96
C ALA A 221 9.02 11.18 4.94
N PRO A 222 9.33 11.46 6.22
CA PRO A 222 8.39 12.16 7.08
C PRO A 222 8.17 13.60 6.57
N THR A 223 7.01 14.18 6.87
CA THR A 223 6.83 15.63 6.64
C THR A 223 7.74 16.44 7.56
N PRO A 224 8.00 17.74 7.28
CA PRO A 224 8.74 18.62 8.18
C PRO A 224 8.17 18.66 9.62
N GLU A 225 6.85 18.47 9.76
CA GLU A 225 6.14 18.40 11.04
C GLU A 225 6.17 17.01 11.69
N GLY A 226 6.86 16.04 11.08
CA GLY A 226 6.95 14.65 11.55
C GLY A 226 5.69 13.81 11.30
N GLU A 227 4.82 14.24 10.38
CA GLU A 227 3.63 13.49 10.00
C GLU A 227 3.97 12.39 8.99
N ASP A 228 3.04 11.44 8.82
CA ASP A 228 3.16 10.42 7.77
C ASP A 228 2.84 11.09 6.43
N ALA A 229 3.87 11.31 5.61
CA ALA A 229 3.72 11.94 4.32
C ALA A 229 2.80 11.15 3.39
N GLY A 230 2.69 9.82 3.54
CA GLY A 230 1.75 9.01 2.78
C GLY A 230 0.29 9.32 3.13
N GLY A 231 0.02 9.68 4.38
CA GLY A 231 -1.27 10.21 4.79
C GLY A 231 -1.58 11.56 4.12
N VAL A 232 -0.61 12.46 3.99
CA VAL A 232 -0.81 13.74 3.29
C VAL A 232 -0.97 13.51 1.78
N MET A 233 -0.11 12.69 1.19
CA MET A 233 -0.12 12.31 -0.22
C MET A 233 -1.43 11.60 -0.61
N ALA A 234 -2.09 10.88 0.29
CA ALA A 234 -3.42 10.32 0.03
C ALA A 234 -4.47 11.41 -0.30
N GLY A 235 -4.31 12.61 0.23
CA GLY A 235 -5.12 13.77 -0.15
C GLY A 235 -4.85 14.22 -1.58
N ALA A 236 -3.57 14.31 -1.98
CA ALA A 236 -3.22 14.64 -3.36
C ALA A 236 -3.68 13.55 -4.35
N ALA A 237 -3.49 12.27 -4.01
CA ALA A 237 -4.00 11.13 -4.77
C ALA A 237 -5.53 11.19 -4.93
N TRP A 238 -6.25 11.53 -3.85
CA TRP A 238 -7.70 11.75 -3.88
C TRP A 238 -8.10 12.77 -4.94
N LEU A 239 -7.43 13.92 -4.97
CA LEU A 239 -7.73 15.01 -5.88
C LEU A 239 -7.53 14.65 -7.36
N ILE A 240 -6.50 13.87 -7.68
CA ILE A 240 -6.19 13.51 -9.08
C ILE A 240 -6.99 12.32 -9.63
N GLY A 241 -7.83 11.69 -8.80
CA GLY A 241 -8.77 10.67 -9.28
C GLY A 241 -9.12 9.58 -8.28
N ALA A 242 -8.35 9.39 -7.22
CA ALA A 242 -8.61 8.31 -6.26
C ALA A 242 -9.93 8.49 -5.49
N ALA A 243 -10.50 9.70 -5.48
CA ALA A 243 -11.86 9.97 -4.99
C ALA A 243 -12.95 9.12 -5.68
N PHE A 244 -12.68 8.65 -6.91
CA PHE A 244 -13.63 7.89 -7.71
C PHE A 244 -13.46 6.37 -7.58
N CYS A 245 -12.47 5.92 -6.81
CA CYS A 245 -12.29 4.53 -6.43
C CYS A 245 -13.62 3.93 -5.93
N PRO A 246 -14.08 2.80 -6.50
CA PRO A 246 -15.29 2.14 -6.06
C PRO A 246 -15.26 1.88 -4.56
N GLN A 247 -16.37 2.20 -3.90
CA GLN A 247 -16.57 1.96 -2.46
C GLN A 247 -15.53 2.58 -1.53
N ILE A 248 -14.72 3.55 -1.99
CA ILE A 248 -13.66 4.17 -1.18
C ILE A 248 -14.17 4.80 0.11
N ARG A 249 -15.43 5.25 0.14
CA ARG A 249 -16.10 5.80 1.33
C ARG A 249 -16.26 4.78 2.47
N ARG A 250 -16.19 3.48 2.18
CA ARG A 250 -16.20 2.39 3.18
C ARG A 250 -14.87 2.28 3.92
N VAL A 251 -13.76 2.65 3.27
CA VAL A 251 -12.43 2.56 3.86
C VAL A 251 -12.31 3.56 5.01
N GLN A 252 -12.12 3.05 6.23
CA GLN A 252 -12.18 3.87 7.45
C GLN A 252 -11.17 5.03 7.41
N ALA A 253 -9.98 4.78 6.86
CA ALA A 253 -8.92 5.78 6.74
C ALA A 253 -9.25 6.93 5.76
N MET A 254 -10.29 6.76 4.93
CA MET A 254 -10.75 7.73 3.92
C MET A 254 -11.94 8.58 4.37
N LYS A 255 -12.55 8.26 5.53
CA LYS A 255 -13.75 8.96 6.02
C LYS A 255 -13.56 10.47 6.11
N ARG A 256 -12.36 10.96 6.44
CA ARG A 256 -12.05 12.40 6.50
C ARG A 256 -12.23 13.12 5.17
N PHE A 257 -12.03 12.42 4.05
CA PHE A 257 -12.22 12.97 2.70
C PHE A 257 -13.68 12.81 2.25
N ALA A 258 -14.28 11.67 2.60
CA ALA A 258 -15.65 11.30 2.19
C ALA A 258 -16.78 11.97 2.98
N GLN A 259 -16.52 12.43 4.21
CA GLN A 259 -17.55 12.98 5.13
C GLN A 259 -17.44 14.51 5.27
N ALA A 260 -16.70 15.19 4.40
CA ALA A 260 -16.74 16.65 4.38
C ALA A 260 -18.20 17.10 4.24
N ARG A 261 -18.67 17.97 5.14
CA ARG A 261 -20.08 18.38 5.27
C ARG A 261 -20.69 18.84 3.93
N ASP A 262 -19.84 19.36 3.05
CA ASP A 262 -20.20 19.93 1.76
C ASP A 262 -19.64 19.12 0.56
N ASP A 263 -19.16 17.88 0.79
CA ASP A 263 -18.46 17.05 -0.21
C ASP A 263 -17.28 17.78 -0.89
N PHE A 264 -16.66 18.75 -0.18
CA PHE A 264 -15.66 19.68 -0.73
C PHE A 264 -14.53 18.95 -1.46
N TYR A 265 -13.89 17.95 -0.82
CA TYR A 265 -12.79 17.22 -1.44
C TYR A 265 -13.21 16.46 -2.70
N PHE A 266 -14.44 15.96 -2.74
CA PHE A 266 -14.98 15.33 -3.93
C PHE A 266 -15.26 16.35 -5.04
N GLN A 267 -15.81 17.52 -4.69
CA GLN A 267 -16.03 18.61 -5.65
C GLN A 267 -14.71 19.11 -6.25
N VAL A 268 -13.66 19.25 -5.44
CA VAL A 268 -12.32 19.62 -5.92
C VAL A 268 -11.77 18.53 -6.85
N ALA A 269 -11.88 17.24 -6.49
CA ALA A 269 -11.48 16.14 -7.38
C ALA A 269 -12.28 16.10 -8.69
N ALA A 270 -13.59 16.38 -8.63
CA ALA A 270 -14.47 16.49 -9.80
C ALA A 270 -14.09 17.66 -10.70
N ASN A 271 -13.70 18.81 -10.12
CA ASN A 271 -13.17 19.94 -10.88
C ASN A 271 -11.86 19.59 -11.58
N ALA A 272 -10.91 18.96 -10.87
CA ALA A 272 -9.65 18.50 -11.45
C ALA A 272 -9.90 17.60 -12.67
N LEU A 273 -10.83 16.65 -12.53
CA LEU A 273 -11.20 15.71 -13.58
C LEU A 273 -11.86 16.38 -14.80
N LEU A 274 -12.68 17.41 -14.59
CA LEU A 274 -13.45 18.09 -15.66
C LEU A 274 -12.72 19.28 -16.29
N GLN A 275 -11.66 19.77 -15.64
CA GLN A 275 -10.89 20.96 -16.01
C GLN A 275 -9.39 20.68 -15.83
N PRO A 276 -8.79 19.76 -16.60
CA PRO A 276 -7.39 19.37 -16.45
C PRO A 276 -6.42 20.55 -16.65
N ASP A 277 -6.81 21.56 -17.45
CA ASP A 277 -5.99 22.76 -17.66
C ASP A 277 -5.78 23.56 -16.37
N LEU A 278 -6.74 23.53 -15.43
CA LEU A 278 -6.60 24.19 -14.13
C LEU A 278 -5.59 23.50 -13.21
N MET A 279 -5.17 22.27 -13.53
CA MET A 279 -4.14 21.58 -12.75
C MET A 279 -2.76 22.23 -12.89
N GLN A 280 -2.53 23.04 -13.93
CA GLN A 280 -1.31 23.83 -14.01
C GLN A 280 -1.21 24.82 -12.84
N ASP A 281 -2.32 25.43 -12.43
CA ASP A 281 -2.36 26.33 -11.28
C ASP A 281 -2.13 25.57 -9.97
N TRP A 282 -2.27 24.24 -9.96
CA TRP A 282 -2.11 23.43 -8.76
C TRP A 282 -0.65 23.09 -8.47
N GLU A 283 0.21 23.14 -9.48
CA GLU A 283 1.66 23.01 -9.30
C GLU A 283 2.26 24.20 -8.54
N SER A 284 1.60 25.35 -8.59
CA SER A 284 2.01 26.57 -7.87
C SER A 284 1.39 26.70 -6.48
N ILE A 285 0.52 25.77 -6.07
CA ILE A 285 -0.01 25.71 -4.70
C ILE A 285 1.16 25.39 -3.75
N ASP A 286 1.17 26.07 -2.59
CA ASP A 286 2.10 25.84 -1.49
C ASP A 286 1.77 24.53 -0.72
N ASP A 287 1.61 23.44 -1.45
CA ASP A 287 1.46 22.08 -0.94
C ASP A 287 2.32 21.14 -1.81
N PRO A 288 3.43 20.61 -1.28
CA PRO A 288 4.36 19.80 -2.06
C PRO A 288 3.75 18.49 -2.55
N CYS A 289 2.76 17.93 -1.84
CA CYS A 289 2.09 16.69 -2.27
C CYS A 289 1.19 16.96 -3.48
N ILE A 290 0.39 18.03 -3.44
CA ILE A 290 -0.48 18.42 -4.55
C ILE A 290 0.35 18.80 -5.77
N ALA A 291 1.43 19.56 -5.58
CA ALA A 291 2.32 19.94 -6.67
C ALA A 291 2.99 18.72 -7.32
N ALA A 292 3.46 17.75 -6.52
CA ALA A 292 4.06 16.52 -7.03
C ALA A 292 3.05 15.64 -7.78
N ALA A 293 1.85 15.44 -7.23
CA ALA A 293 0.79 14.65 -7.86
C ALA A 293 0.31 15.28 -9.18
N SER A 294 0.15 16.62 -9.22
CA SER A 294 -0.29 17.34 -10.41
C SER A 294 0.76 17.31 -11.51
N SER A 295 2.03 17.55 -11.15
CA SER A 295 3.17 17.45 -12.08
C SER A 295 3.31 16.05 -12.66
N TRP A 296 3.19 15.01 -11.82
CA TRP A 296 3.19 13.64 -12.29
C TRP A 296 2.06 13.39 -13.29
N LEU A 297 0.82 13.75 -12.94
CA LEU A 297 -0.35 13.52 -13.79
C LEU A 297 -0.20 14.19 -15.16
N ARG A 298 0.26 15.45 -15.19
CA ARG A 298 0.43 16.23 -16.43
C ARG A 298 1.55 15.72 -17.33
N THR A 299 2.59 15.14 -16.74
CA THR A 299 3.74 14.61 -17.50
C THR A 299 3.51 13.19 -18.01
N ARG A 300 2.46 12.50 -17.56
CA ARG A 300 2.14 11.13 -18.03
C ARG A 300 1.47 11.16 -19.40
N GLN A 301 2.05 10.41 -20.35
CA GLN A 301 1.39 10.11 -21.63
C GLN A 301 0.28 9.05 -21.48
N ARG A 302 0.44 8.15 -20.50
CA ARG A 302 -0.51 7.08 -20.18
C ARG A 302 -0.65 6.99 -18.67
N LEU A 303 -1.88 6.91 -18.19
CA LEU A 303 -2.17 6.70 -16.78
C LEU A 303 -2.16 5.20 -16.46
N PRO A 304 -1.86 4.82 -15.20
CA PRO A 304 -2.14 3.48 -14.72
C PRO A 304 -3.59 3.08 -14.97
N ALA A 305 -3.81 1.83 -15.36
CA ALA A 305 -5.14 1.32 -15.73
C ALA A 305 -6.19 1.57 -14.63
N VAL A 306 -5.82 1.38 -13.35
CA VAL A 306 -6.67 1.63 -12.19
C VAL A 306 -7.10 3.11 -12.11
N LEU A 307 -6.13 4.03 -12.21
CA LEU A 307 -6.43 5.47 -12.16
C LEU A 307 -7.24 5.92 -13.38
N GLU A 308 -6.91 5.42 -14.57
CA GLU A 308 -7.66 5.73 -15.79
C GLU A 308 -9.12 5.27 -15.66
N GLN A 309 -9.36 4.06 -15.15
CA GLN A 309 -10.70 3.54 -14.89
C GLN A 309 -11.44 4.41 -13.87
N TRP A 310 -10.80 4.77 -12.76
CA TRP A 310 -11.40 5.65 -11.75
C TRP A 310 -11.78 7.00 -12.33
N GLN A 311 -10.91 7.64 -13.11
CA GLN A 311 -11.20 8.91 -13.77
C GLN A 311 -12.36 8.77 -14.77
N ARG A 312 -12.38 7.70 -15.57
CA ARG A 312 -13.46 7.42 -16.52
C ARG A 312 -14.80 7.22 -15.80
N ASP A 313 -14.79 6.51 -14.68
CA ASP A 313 -15.98 6.24 -13.87
C ASP A 313 -16.47 7.51 -13.16
N GLY A 314 -15.54 8.29 -12.62
CA GLY A 314 -15.80 9.62 -12.07
C GLY A 314 -16.45 10.53 -13.09
N ALA A 315 -15.94 10.57 -14.32
CA ALA A 315 -16.45 11.43 -15.39
C ALA A 315 -17.89 11.04 -15.77
N ARG A 316 -18.24 9.75 -15.70
CA ARG A 316 -19.61 9.27 -15.90
C ARG A 316 -20.53 9.65 -14.73
N ARG A 317 -20.06 9.55 -13.49
CA ARG A 317 -20.86 9.85 -12.27
C ARG A 317 -21.10 11.33 -12.06
N VAL A 318 -20.11 12.17 -12.39
CA VAL A 318 -20.19 13.63 -12.16
C VAL A 318 -21.10 14.30 -13.18
N ARG A 319 -21.29 13.76 -14.38
CA ARG A 319 -22.23 14.29 -15.37
C ARG A 319 -23.66 13.88 -14.99
N ASP A 320 -24.62 14.81 -15.03
CA ASP A 320 -26.02 14.47 -14.79
C ASP A 320 -26.62 13.64 -15.94
N VAL A 321 -27.86 13.17 -15.79
CA VAL A 321 -28.60 12.40 -16.82
C VAL A 321 -28.75 13.13 -18.16
N ASN A 322 -28.57 14.45 -18.18
CA ASN A 322 -28.60 15.29 -19.38
C ASN A 322 -27.20 15.65 -19.87
N GLY A 323 -26.15 15.03 -19.32
CA GLY A 323 -24.75 15.33 -19.61
C GLY A 323 -24.28 16.71 -19.11
N ARG A 324 -25.09 17.42 -18.32
CA ARG A 324 -24.72 18.73 -17.76
C ARG A 324 -23.78 18.52 -16.59
N ARG A 325 -22.80 19.42 -16.51
CA ARG A 325 -21.93 19.53 -15.34
C ARG A 325 -22.80 20.01 -14.18
N PRO A 326 -22.71 19.42 -12.97
CA PRO A 326 -23.24 20.06 -11.78
C PRO A 326 -22.68 21.49 -11.73
N ARG A 327 -23.52 22.46 -11.37
CA ARG A 327 -23.06 23.82 -11.07
C ARG A 327 -22.21 23.72 -9.82
N ILE A 328 -20.92 23.46 -10.00
CA ILE A 328 -19.94 23.50 -8.93
C ILE A 328 -19.69 24.98 -8.69
N ALA A 329 -19.87 25.44 -7.45
CA ALA A 329 -19.59 26.82 -7.08
C ALA A 329 -18.14 27.11 -7.48
N THR A 330 -17.95 28.06 -8.39
CA THR A 330 -16.62 28.49 -8.84
C THR A 330 -15.78 28.83 -7.61
N THR A 331 -14.60 28.23 -7.54
CA THR A 331 -13.61 28.19 -6.45
C THR A 331 -13.07 29.55 -5.98
N ALA A 332 -13.76 30.66 -6.22
CA ALA A 332 -13.42 31.98 -5.68
C ALA A 332 -13.48 32.07 -4.14
N GLY A 333 -13.80 30.96 -3.45
CA GLY A 333 -13.64 30.82 -2.02
C GLY A 333 -13.42 29.37 -1.64
N ALA A 334 -12.24 28.80 -1.96
CA ALA A 334 -11.76 27.72 -1.13
C ALA A 334 -11.76 28.25 0.31
N PRO A 335 -12.51 27.65 1.26
CA PRO A 335 -12.57 28.16 2.61
C PRO A 335 -11.14 28.23 3.16
N PRO A 336 -10.74 29.36 3.78
CA PRO A 336 -9.38 29.51 4.28
C PRO A 336 -9.04 28.33 5.18
N ARG A 337 -7.81 27.81 5.04
CA ARG A 337 -7.27 26.71 5.85
C ARG A 337 -7.57 26.97 7.33
N ASP A 338 -8.52 26.22 7.89
CA ASP A 338 -8.90 26.35 9.30
C ASP A 338 -7.88 25.63 10.18
N ASP A 339 -6.78 26.33 10.48
CA ASP A 339 -5.73 25.82 11.35
C ASP A 339 -6.25 25.47 12.75
N ALA A 340 -7.35 26.07 13.20
CA ALA A 340 -7.97 25.71 14.46
C ALA A 340 -8.67 24.34 14.36
N ALA A 341 -9.35 24.03 13.26
CA ALA A 341 -9.90 22.70 13.01
C ALA A 341 -8.80 21.63 12.91
N ILE A 342 -7.69 21.93 12.23
CA ILE A 342 -6.54 21.02 12.14
C ILE A 342 -5.96 20.75 13.53
N ARG A 343 -5.75 21.79 14.36
CA ARG A 343 -5.28 21.64 15.75
C ARG A 343 -6.24 20.84 16.62
N ARG A 344 -7.55 21.10 16.53
CA ARG A 344 -8.58 20.33 17.25
C ARG A 344 -8.55 18.85 16.86
N ARG A 345 -8.37 18.55 15.57
CA ARG A 345 -8.27 17.16 15.08
C ARG A 345 -7.01 16.47 15.62
N LYS A 346 -5.84 17.11 15.54
CA LYS A 346 -4.59 16.59 16.10
C LYS A 346 -4.71 16.31 17.59
N ALA A 347 -5.37 17.19 18.35
CA ALA A 347 -5.61 16.99 19.77
C ALA A 347 -6.53 15.78 20.05
N ALA A 348 -7.61 15.62 19.27
CA ALA A 348 -8.53 14.49 19.39
C ALA A 348 -7.86 13.14 19.05
N GLU A 349 -7.06 13.09 17.99
CA GLU A 349 -6.28 11.90 17.61
C GLU A 349 -5.24 11.55 18.69
N ALA A 350 -4.56 12.54 19.27
CA ALA A 350 -3.64 12.34 20.39
C ALA A 350 -4.35 11.80 21.64
N ALA A 351 -5.57 12.28 21.94
CA ALA A 351 -6.38 11.81 23.06
C ALA A 351 -6.83 10.35 22.86
N LEU A 352 -7.29 9.98 21.67
CA LEU A 352 -7.66 8.60 21.32
C LEU A 352 -6.46 7.64 21.46
N ARG A 353 -5.27 8.06 21.01
CA ARG A 353 -4.04 7.28 21.17
C ARG A 353 -3.66 7.08 22.65
N LYS A 354 -3.83 8.11 23.50
CA LYS A 354 -3.61 7.98 24.96
C LYS A 354 -4.62 7.03 25.61
N GLY A 355 -5.89 7.07 25.19
CA GLY A 355 -6.94 6.19 25.71
C GLY A 355 -6.69 4.70 25.42
N ARG A 356 -6.21 4.38 24.21
CA ARG A 356 -5.86 2.99 23.83
C ARG A 356 -4.67 2.42 24.60
N ARG A 357 -3.72 3.26 25.03
CA ARG A 357 -2.57 2.84 25.86
C ARG A 357 -2.90 2.53 27.32
N LYS A 358 -4.01 3.06 27.87
CA LYS A 358 -4.43 2.80 29.26
C LYS A 358 -5.29 1.54 29.43
N LYS A 359 -5.77 0.96 28.32
CA LYS A 359 -6.61 -0.26 28.32
C LYS A 359 -5.85 -1.54 27.97
N ARG A 360 -4.53 -1.43 27.73
CA ARG A 360 -3.58 -2.53 27.72
C ARG A 360 -2.77 -2.45 29.00
#